data_AF-A0A9E3TBB1-F1
#
_entry.id   AF-A0A9E3TBB1-F1
#
_cell.length_a   1.000
_cell.length_b   1.000
_cell.length_c   1.000
_cell.angle_alpha   90.00
_cell.angle_beta   90.00
_cell.angle_gamma   90.00
#
_symmetry.space_group_name_H-M   'P 1'
#
loop_
_entity.id
_entity.type
_entity.pdbx_description
1 polymer ?
#
loop_
_entity_poly.entity_id
_entity_poly.type
_entity_poly.pdbx_seq_one_letter_code
_entity_poly.pdbx_strand_id
1 'polypeptide(L)' 'MLDKTYFYPESGRQPSDTGIIDGFKVYKVYEENDVIYHVVDKCVKIT' A
#
# COMPACT_ATOMS: atom_id res chain seq x y z
N MET A 1 6.43 -4.81 1.61
CA MET A 1 5.84 -5.66 2.66
C MET A 1 6.29 -5.16 4.02
N LEU A 2 5.42 -5.28 5.01
CA LEU A 2 5.69 -5.00 6.41
C LEU A 2 5.19 -6.19 7.23
N ASP A 3 5.80 -6.46 8.39
CA ASP A 3 5.36 -7.54 9.28
C ASP A 3 3.93 -7.33 9.82
N LYS A 4 3.54 -6.06 9.97
CA LYS A 4 2.19 -5.63 10.37
C LYS A 4 1.81 -4.35 9.64
N THR A 5 0.52 -4.15 9.40
CA THR A 5 0.00 -2.95 8.76
C THR A 5 -1.42 -2.65 9.23
N TYR A 6 -1.76 -1.36 9.28
CA TYR A 6 -3.13 -0.88 9.53
C TYR A 6 -3.92 -0.64 8.23
N PHE A 7 -3.27 -0.83 7.07
CA PHE A 7 -3.90 -0.64 5.76
C PHE A 7 -4.67 -1.89 5.35
N TYR A 8 -5.95 -1.73 5.06
CA TYR A 8 -6.80 -2.80 4.55
C TYR A 8 -6.74 -2.89 3.02
N PRO A 9 -6.65 -4.11 2.46
CA PRO A 9 -6.77 -4.33 1.04
C PRO A 9 -8.20 -4.06 0.56
N GLU A 10 -8.36 -3.96 -0.76
CA GLU A 10 -9.68 -3.86 -1.38
C GLU A 10 -10.58 -5.05 -0.97
N SER A 11 -11.85 -4.77 -0.64
CA SER A 11 -12.82 -5.79 -0.24
C SER A 11 -14.18 -5.53 -0.85
N GLY A 12 -14.64 -6.46 -1.69
CA GLY A 12 -15.92 -6.36 -2.39
C GLY A 12 -15.98 -5.14 -3.32
N ARG A 13 -16.74 -4.11 -2.93
CA ARG A 13 -16.83 -2.83 -3.67
C ARG A 13 -16.13 -1.68 -2.95
N GLN A 14 -15.54 -1.94 -1.78
CA GLN A 14 -14.82 -0.94 -1.01
C GLN A 14 -13.38 -0.87 -1.53
N PRO A 15 -12.90 0.30 -1.99
CA PRO A 15 -11.53 0.48 -2.41
C PRO A 15 -10.57 0.26 -1.24
N SER A 16 -9.32 -0.10 -1.56
CA SER A 16 -8.26 -0.27 -0.56
C SER A 16 -7.91 1.05 0.16
N ASP A 17 -7.32 0.95 1.33
CA ASP A 17 -6.79 2.11 2.05
C ASP A 17 -5.68 2.83 1.25
N THR A 18 -5.59 4.15 1.45
CA THR A 18 -4.54 5.01 0.90
C THR A 18 -3.88 5.81 2.02
N GLY A 19 -2.63 6.24 1.84
CA GLY A 19 -1.90 6.92 2.92
C GLY A 19 -0.42 7.11 2.63
N ILE A 20 0.39 7.16 3.70
CA ILE A 20 1.85 7.38 3.61
C ILE A 20 2.58 6.31 4.44
N ILE A 21 3.60 5.70 3.85
CA ILE A 21 4.57 4.83 4.53
C ILE A 21 5.96 5.42 4.24
N ASP A 22 6.71 5.77 5.29
CA ASP A 22 8.07 6.31 5.18
C ASP A 22 8.21 7.49 4.18
N GLY A 23 7.22 8.38 4.15
CA GLY A 23 7.17 9.52 3.21
C GLY A 23 6.75 9.17 1.78
N PHE A 24 6.59 7.88 1.45
CA PHE A 24 6.05 7.44 0.16
C PHE A 24 4.53 7.31 0.22
N LYS A 25 3.85 7.83 -0.81
CA LYS A 25 2.40 7.71 -0.93
C LYS A 25 2.02 6.28 -1.32
N VAL A 26 1.17 5.65 -0.52
CA VAL A 26 0.50 4.39 -0.84
C VAL A 26 -0.77 4.71 -1.61
N TYR A 27 -0.91 4.19 -2.83
CA TYR A 27 -2.08 4.41 -3.66
C TYR A 27 -2.91 3.15 -3.92
N LYS A 28 -2.40 1.97 -3.54
CA LYS A 28 -3.14 0.71 -3.59
C LYS A 28 -2.61 -0.27 -2.55
N VAL A 29 -3.51 -1.02 -1.94
CA VAL A 29 -3.21 -2.14 -1.05
C VAL A 29 -3.95 -3.36 -1.56
N TYR A 30 -3.26 -4.50 -1.66
CA TYR A 30 -3.87 -5.76 -2.06
C TYR A 30 -3.28 -6.93 -1.29
N GLU A 31 -4.02 -8.03 -1.23
CA GLU A 31 -3.63 -9.26 -0.57
C GLU A 31 -3.43 -10.37 -1.60
N GLU A 32 -2.34 -11.12 -1.46
CA GLU A 32 -2.05 -12.30 -2.27
C GLU A 32 -1.32 -13.33 -1.40
N ASN A 33 -1.86 -14.55 -1.32
CA ASN A 33 -1.30 -15.64 -0.50
C ASN A 33 -1.06 -15.24 0.97
N ASP A 34 -2.07 -14.66 1.63
CA ASP A 34 -2.03 -14.17 3.02
C ASP A 34 -0.97 -13.08 3.27
N VAL A 35 -0.46 -12.45 2.22
CA VAL A 35 0.53 -11.36 2.28
C VAL A 35 -0.09 -10.06 1.79
N ILE A 36 0.05 -8.99 2.58
CA ILE A 36 -0.39 -7.64 2.21
C ILE A 36 0.73 -6.88 1.50
N TYR A 37 0.41 -6.40 0.29
CA TYR A 37 1.27 -5.58 -0.55
C TYR A 37 0.82 -4.13 -0.58
N HIS A 38 1.77 -3.21 -0.40
CA HIS A 38 1.58 -1.76 -0.50
C HIS A 38 2.23 -1.26 -1.78
N VAL A 39 1.42 -0.77 -2.70
CA VAL A 39 1.91 -0.13 -3.93
C VAL A 39 2.16 1.34 -3.62
N VAL A 40 3.41 1.76 -3.75
CA VAL A 40 3.86 3.11 -3.42
C VAL A 40 4.36 3.86 -4.63
N ASP A 41 4.22 5.18 -4.62
CA ASP A 41 4.80 6.04 -5.63
C ASP A 41 6.33 5.91 -5.61
N LYS A 42 6.93 5.71 -6.79
CA LYS A 42 8.38 5.72 -6.93
C LYS A 42 8.83 7.17 -6.78
N CYS A 43 9.54 7.48 -5.69
CA CYS A 43 10.21 8.78 -5.58
C CYS A 43 11.30 8.84 -6.67
N VAL A 44 11.04 9.57 -7.77
CA VAL A 44 12.07 9.91 -8.73
C VAL A 44 12.88 11.04 -8.12
N LYS A 45 14.01 10.72 -7.48
CA LYS A 45 15.00 11.72 -7.12
C LYS A 45 15.69 12.17 -8.41
N ILE A 46 15.39 13.39 -8.87
CA ILE A 46 16.18 14.05 -9.90
C ILE A 46 17.39 14.66 -9.18
N THR A 47 18.57 14.11 -9.43
CA THR A 47 19.89 14.65 -9.04
C THR A 47 20.56 15.25 -10.25
#